data_AF-A0A259S3C2-F1
#
_entry.id   AF-A0A259S3C2-F1
#
_cell.length_a   1.000
_cell.length_b   1.000
_cell.length_c   1.000
_cell.angle_alpha   90.00
_cell.angle_beta   90.00
_cell.angle_gamma   90.00
#
_symmetry.space_group_name_H-M   'P 1'
#
loop_
_entity.id
_entity.type
_entity.pdbx_description
1 polymer ?
#
loop_
_entity_poly.entity_id
_entity_poly.type
_entity_poly.pdbx_seq_one_letter_code
_entity_poly.pdbx_strand_id
1 'polypeptide(L)'
;RLTAAKGPEIVLVLPRAKDGWLERVTMDVLRARLIRRLQAADRHDRLRIYYPEIRGLAPQMLSLHSKLLIADDRHLNVGSANISNRSMGLDSELNLSLLGTDPASQAAIDTVRRRLLAEHLSTSIEVVAQTEQRTGSLIQTIDALNRPQVADRWLEPLVITLDESLERQVPDAAVIDPERPLPPDELIDLFIESEYRRPLGKRALGMAVLIAGMLALALIWRFTPLQQFLDPRALLAHLHTLRAESWGPLAAFGLFVVASVAGMPITPLVIATGLIFGAWTGFGIAFIGAVLAAVLGFVIGQLLGAGTMRRLAGSKLDRISRRLARKGILTVFSLRLLPIAPFALINLVAGASRLKFRDFLIGSLAGLFPGTFALTFFSHQLLETIRHPSLATTGLLLLMAGVFVAIGWGLSYLLAQRNQASGS
;
A
#
# COMPACT_ATOMS: atom_id res chain seq x y z
N ARG A 1 -22.46 -1.32 27.38
CA ARG A 1 -22.26 -0.95 28.81
C ARG A 1 -22.18 0.56 28.98
N LEU A 2 -21.35 1.29 28.20
CA LEU A 2 -21.33 2.77 28.19
C LEU A 2 -22.69 3.42 27.85
N THR A 3 -23.53 2.74 27.08
CA THR A 3 -24.91 3.19 26.77
C THR A 3 -25.89 3.09 27.93
N ALA A 4 -25.51 2.46 29.05
CA ALA A 4 -26.39 2.25 30.20
C ALA A 4 -26.19 3.36 31.24
N ALA A 5 -27.29 3.81 31.87
CA ALA A 5 -27.25 4.87 32.89
C ALA A 5 -26.32 4.55 34.08
N LYS A 6 -26.23 3.26 34.47
CA LYS A 6 -25.31 2.74 35.48
C LYS A 6 -24.12 1.99 34.86
N GLY A 7 -23.53 2.55 33.79
CA GLY A 7 -22.31 2.03 33.17
C GLY A 7 -21.08 2.19 34.08
N PRO A 8 -19.90 1.66 33.70
CA PRO A 8 -18.63 1.99 34.38
C PRO A 8 -18.12 3.37 33.96
N GLU A 9 -17.26 3.98 34.78
CA GLU A 9 -16.36 5.04 34.30
C GLU A 9 -15.16 4.41 33.61
N ILE A 10 -14.78 4.94 32.45
CA ILE A 10 -13.66 4.42 31.66
C ILE A 10 -12.71 5.59 31.36
N VAL A 11 -11.46 5.45 31.78
CA VAL A 11 -10.38 6.38 31.46
C VAL A 11 -9.35 5.64 30.62
N LEU A 12 -9.10 6.16 29.41
CA LEU A 12 -8.05 5.67 28.52
C LEU A 12 -6.94 6.70 28.43
N VAL A 13 -5.71 6.31 28.75
CA VAL A 13 -4.51 7.12 28.52
C VAL A 13 -3.77 6.49 27.36
N LEU A 14 -3.65 7.22 26.24
CA LEU A 14 -3.13 6.71 24.98
C LEU A 14 -2.03 7.65 24.43
N PRO A 15 -1.11 7.18 23.56
CA PRO A 15 -0.11 8.05 22.95
C PRO A 15 -0.76 9.08 22.01
N ARG A 16 -0.22 10.31 21.93
CA ARG A 16 -0.78 11.38 21.09
C ARG A 16 -0.75 11.03 19.59
N ALA A 17 0.37 10.51 19.10
CA ALA A 17 0.56 10.01 17.74
C ALA A 17 1.51 8.80 17.79
N LYS A 18 1.44 7.91 16.78
CA LYS A 18 2.45 6.86 16.57
C LYS A 18 3.44 7.30 15.49
N ASP A 19 4.71 6.93 15.67
CA ASP A 19 5.77 7.21 14.71
C ASP A 19 5.67 6.27 13.51
N GLY A 20 5.88 6.79 12.30
CA GLY A 20 5.77 6.01 11.06
C GLY A 20 4.67 6.49 10.11
N TRP A 21 5.02 6.78 8.85
CA TRP A 21 4.03 7.16 7.83
C TRP A 21 2.98 6.06 7.56
N LEU A 22 3.39 4.78 7.55
CA LEU A 22 2.48 3.67 7.27
C LEU A 22 1.49 3.43 8.41
N GLU A 23 1.94 3.47 9.67
CA GLU A 23 1.09 3.32 10.86
C GLU A 23 0.09 4.46 11.00
N ARG A 24 0.49 5.70 10.69
CA ARG A 24 -0.42 6.86 10.65
C ARG A 24 -1.53 6.73 9.61
N VAL A 25 -1.25 6.04 8.50
CA VAL A 25 -2.22 5.88 7.41
C VAL A 25 -3.19 4.73 7.67
N THR A 26 -2.82 3.71 8.47
CA THR A 26 -3.68 2.54 8.73
C THR A 26 -4.16 2.44 10.18
N MET A 27 -3.24 2.40 11.15
CA MET A 27 -3.57 2.20 12.57
C MET A 27 -4.24 3.41 13.21
N ASP A 28 -3.79 4.63 12.91
CA ASP A 28 -4.43 5.82 13.46
C ASP A 28 -5.86 5.99 12.94
N VAL A 29 -6.16 5.56 11.71
CA VAL A 29 -7.53 5.58 11.17
C VAL A 29 -8.43 4.58 11.90
N LEU A 30 -7.95 3.36 12.17
CA LEU A 30 -8.73 2.37 12.91
C LEU A 30 -8.93 2.77 14.37
N ARG A 31 -7.87 3.25 15.02
CA ARG A 31 -7.93 3.80 16.37
C ARG A 31 -8.94 4.94 16.46
N ALA A 32 -8.92 5.85 15.50
CA ALA A 32 -9.86 6.95 15.43
C ALA A 32 -11.32 6.49 15.24
N ARG A 33 -11.58 5.48 14.39
CA ARG A 33 -12.92 4.88 14.23
C ARG A 33 -13.40 4.24 15.53
N LEU A 34 -12.55 3.48 16.22
CA LEU A 34 -12.88 2.87 17.52
C LEU A 34 -13.18 3.91 18.58
N ILE A 35 -12.36 4.96 18.67
CA ILE A 35 -12.56 6.07 19.60
C ILE A 35 -13.87 6.79 19.31
N ARG A 36 -14.17 7.11 18.04
CA ARG A 36 -15.47 7.69 17.65
C ARG A 36 -16.65 6.80 18.04
N ARG A 37 -16.53 5.48 17.86
CA ARG A 37 -17.58 4.53 18.25
C ARG A 37 -17.79 4.49 19.76
N LEU A 38 -16.70 4.54 20.54
CA LEU A 38 -16.78 4.62 22.00
C LEU A 38 -17.40 5.94 22.47
N GLN A 39 -16.96 7.06 21.90
CA GLN A 39 -17.51 8.39 22.18
C GLN A 39 -18.99 8.49 21.81
N ALA A 40 -19.41 7.94 20.67
CA ALA A 40 -20.81 7.90 20.26
C ALA A 40 -21.67 7.00 21.17
N ALA A 41 -21.07 6.00 21.82
CA ALA A 41 -21.74 5.12 22.76
C ALA A 41 -21.85 5.72 24.17
N ASP A 42 -21.00 6.69 24.51
CA ASP A 42 -21.00 7.35 25.82
C ASP A 42 -22.10 8.43 25.89
N ARG A 43 -23.29 8.03 26.34
CA ARG A 43 -24.43 8.93 26.50
C ARG A 43 -24.50 9.61 27.88
N HIS A 44 -23.58 9.24 28.78
CA HIS A 44 -23.67 9.61 30.19
C HIS A 44 -22.37 10.26 30.71
N ASP A 45 -21.49 10.70 29.81
CA ASP A 45 -20.23 11.38 30.12
C ASP A 45 -19.29 10.54 31.02
N ARG A 46 -19.25 9.23 30.76
CA ARG A 46 -18.49 8.24 31.55
C ARG A 46 -17.22 7.75 30.86
N LEU A 47 -16.86 8.32 29.72
CA LEU A 47 -15.64 8.03 28.99
C LEU A 47 -14.74 9.26 28.97
N ARG A 48 -13.46 9.06 29.33
CA ARG A 48 -12.40 10.03 29.09
C ARG A 48 -11.26 9.37 28.34
N ILE A 49 -10.74 10.08 27.34
CA ILE A 49 -9.60 9.63 26.55
C ILE A 49 -8.58 10.76 26.58
N TYR A 50 -7.44 10.49 27.18
CA TYR A 50 -6.38 11.45 27.38
C TYR A 50 -5.07 11.00 26.72
N TYR A 51 -4.15 11.94 26.61
CA TYR A 51 -2.74 11.68 26.45
C TYR A 51 -1.95 12.57 27.43
N PRO A 52 -0.82 12.11 27.97
CA PRO A 52 -0.04 12.91 28.92
C PRO A 52 0.72 14.03 28.20
N GLU A 53 0.81 15.18 28.85
CA GLU A 53 1.64 16.32 28.43
C GLU A 53 2.60 16.69 29.57
N ILE A 54 3.78 17.18 29.20
CA ILE A 54 4.80 17.66 30.14
C ILE A 54 5.23 19.05 29.71
N ARG A 55 5.20 20.00 30.65
CA ARG A 55 5.56 21.40 30.40
C ARG A 55 6.98 21.50 29.84
N GLY A 56 7.12 22.17 28.71
CA GLY A 56 8.41 22.39 28.04
C GLY A 56 8.94 21.19 27.26
N LEU A 57 8.25 20.05 27.25
CA LEU A 57 8.62 18.89 26.45
C LEU A 57 7.82 18.89 25.14
N ALA A 58 8.49 18.67 24.01
CA ALA A 58 7.77 18.50 22.75
C ALA A 58 6.93 17.22 22.79
N PRO A 59 5.67 17.21 22.29
CA PRO A 59 4.76 16.06 22.41
C PRO A 59 5.29 14.75 21.80
N GLN A 60 6.20 14.85 20.82
CA GLN A 60 6.83 13.70 20.14
C GLN A 60 7.90 13.01 21.01
N MET A 61 8.37 13.67 22.07
CA MET A 61 9.43 13.15 22.94
C MET A 61 8.89 12.29 24.08
N LEU A 62 7.58 12.23 24.26
CA LEU A 62 6.94 11.41 25.29
C LEU A 62 6.31 10.16 24.68
N SER A 63 6.96 9.02 24.89
CA SER A 63 6.46 7.73 24.42
C SER A 63 5.64 7.02 25.49
N LEU A 64 4.34 6.84 25.23
CA LEU A 64 3.48 6.02 26.07
C LEU A 64 3.51 4.57 25.57
N HIS A 65 4.36 3.75 26.18
CA HIS A 65 4.56 2.35 25.79
C HIS A 65 3.89 1.34 26.73
N SER A 66 3.17 1.82 27.76
CA SER A 66 2.54 0.98 28.77
C SER A 66 1.41 0.11 28.21
N LYS A 67 1.34 -1.15 28.65
CA LYS A 67 0.18 -2.04 28.44
C LYS A 67 -0.31 -2.48 29.81
N LEU A 68 -1.20 -1.66 30.35
CA LEU A 68 -1.65 -1.75 31.73
C LEU A 68 -3.17 -1.52 31.78
N LEU A 69 -3.86 -2.35 32.55
CA LEU A 69 -5.29 -2.24 32.84
C LEU A 69 -5.50 -2.32 34.34
N ILE A 70 -6.28 -1.40 34.91
CA ILE A 70 -6.78 -1.49 36.28
C ILE A 70 -8.30 -1.43 36.24
N ALA A 71 -8.96 -2.34 36.96
CA ALA A 71 -10.42 -2.38 37.07
C ALA A 71 -10.85 -2.54 38.52
N ASP A 72 -11.71 -1.63 38.97
CA ASP A 72 -12.40 -1.61 40.27
C ASP A 72 -11.49 -1.82 41.50
N ASP A 73 -10.20 -1.48 41.39
CA ASP A 73 -9.15 -1.79 42.38
C ASP A 73 -9.05 -3.29 42.76
N ARG A 74 -9.60 -4.16 41.91
CA ARG A 74 -9.67 -5.61 42.10
C ARG A 74 -8.94 -6.40 41.04
N HIS A 75 -8.52 -5.75 39.97
CA HIS A 75 -7.74 -6.37 38.92
C HIS A 75 -6.72 -5.37 38.38
N LEU A 76 -5.45 -5.76 38.40
CA LEU A 76 -4.35 -5.09 37.72
C LEU A 76 -3.72 -6.08 36.73
N ASN A 77 -3.68 -5.71 35.46
CA ASN A 77 -2.98 -6.47 34.42
C ASN A 77 -1.85 -5.60 33.87
N VAL A 78 -0.65 -6.15 33.78
CA VAL A 78 0.54 -5.50 33.21
C VAL A 78 1.25 -6.50 32.31
N GLY A 79 1.65 -6.09 31.12
CA GLY A 79 2.36 -6.99 30.22
C GLY A 79 2.89 -6.32 28.97
N SER A 80 3.10 -7.16 27.95
CA SER A 80 3.56 -6.72 26.63
C SER A 80 2.41 -6.57 25.61
N ALA A 81 1.27 -7.25 25.83
CA ALA A 81 0.17 -7.28 24.88
C ALA A 81 -0.54 -5.92 24.75
N ASN A 82 -0.53 -5.35 23.54
CA ASN A 82 -1.34 -4.19 23.22
C ASN A 82 -2.84 -4.56 23.17
N ILE A 83 -3.71 -3.56 23.31
CA ILE A 83 -5.14 -3.72 23.01
C ILE A 83 -5.32 -3.68 21.49
N SER A 84 -4.84 -4.73 20.83
CA SER A 84 -5.00 -5.03 19.41
C SER A 84 -5.23 -6.53 19.22
N ASN A 85 -6.00 -6.89 18.21
CA ASN A 85 -6.27 -8.28 17.87
C ASN A 85 -4.98 -9.05 17.55
N ARG A 86 -3.97 -8.39 16.98
CA ARG A 86 -2.64 -8.95 16.72
C ARG A 86 -1.92 -9.42 17.97
N SER A 87 -1.84 -8.59 19.02
CA SER A 87 -1.22 -8.99 20.29
C SER A 87 -2.05 -10.05 21.01
N MET A 88 -3.36 -10.12 20.76
CA MET A 88 -4.24 -11.11 21.39
C MET A 88 -4.29 -12.47 20.66
N GLY A 89 -3.86 -12.55 19.40
CA GLY A 89 -4.05 -13.74 18.57
C GLY A 89 -2.88 -14.17 17.69
N LEU A 90 -1.84 -13.36 17.50
CA LEU A 90 -0.74 -13.64 16.57
C LEU A 90 0.65 -13.49 17.20
N ASP A 91 0.90 -12.41 17.92
CA ASP A 91 2.20 -12.13 18.50
C ASP A 91 2.40 -12.93 19.81
N SER A 92 3.64 -13.31 20.11
CA SER A 92 3.99 -13.93 21.39
C SER A 92 4.06 -12.85 22.48
N GLU A 93 3.12 -12.87 23.42
CA GLU A 93 3.00 -11.87 24.48
C GLU A 93 3.00 -12.52 25.87
N LEU A 94 3.37 -11.74 26.89
CA LEU A 94 3.30 -12.16 28.29
C LEU A 94 2.66 -11.06 29.15
N ASN A 95 1.59 -11.41 29.85
CA ASN A 95 0.92 -10.54 30.80
C ASN A 95 0.86 -11.19 32.18
N LEU A 96 1.08 -10.36 33.21
CA LEU A 96 0.88 -10.70 34.61
C LEU A 96 -0.44 -10.06 35.09
N SER A 97 -1.29 -10.86 35.73
CA SER A 97 -2.53 -10.37 36.35
C SER A 97 -2.47 -10.53 37.86
N LEU A 98 -2.69 -9.45 38.59
CA LEU A 98 -2.88 -9.42 40.04
C LEU A 98 -4.36 -9.22 40.34
N LEU A 99 -4.93 -10.15 41.11
CA LEU A 99 -6.32 -10.12 41.54
C LEU A 99 -6.42 -9.69 42.99
N GLY A 100 -7.19 -8.64 43.25
CA GLY A 100 -7.50 -8.09 44.57
C GLY A 100 -8.55 -8.94 45.29
N THR A 101 -8.19 -10.16 45.68
CA THR A 101 -9.08 -11.11 46.37
C THR A 101 -9.16 -10.86 47.88
N ASP A 102 -8.22 -10.11 48.44
CA ASP A 102 -8.12 -9.78 49.86
C ASP A 102 -7.78 -8.28 50.06
N PRO A 103 -7.95 -7.73 51.28
CA PRO A 103 -7.70 -6.31 51.52
C PRO A 103 -6.28 -5.84 51.23
N ALA A 104 -5.26 -6.68 51.41
CA ALA A 104 -3.88 -6.30 51.15
C ALA A 104 -3.59 -6.22 49.64
N SER A 105 -4.07 -7.18 48.85
CA SER A 105 -3.95 -7.15 47.39
C SER A 105 -4.75 -6.01 46.75
N GLN A 106 -5.95 -5.69 47.27
CA GLN A 106 -6.72 -4.52 46.84
C GLN A 106 -5.99 -3.21 47.16
N ALA A 107 -5.46 -3.06 48.37
CA ALA A 107 -4.68 -1.89 48.76
C ALA A 107 -3.43 -1.70 47.88
N ALA A 108 -2.79 -2.79 47.47
CA ALA A 108 -1.65 -2.73 46.55
C ALA A 108 -2.06 -2.22 45.16
N ILE A 109 -3.18 -2.71 44.60
CA ILE A 109 -3.69 -2.26 43.29
C ILE A 109 -4.09 -0.78 43.35
N ASP A 110 -4.82 -0.38 44.40
CA ASP A 110 -5.21 1.01 44.64
C ASP A 110 -3.99 1.93 44.76
N THR A 111 -2.94 1.49 45.46
CA THR A 111 -1.67 2.23 45.57
C THR A 111 -1.01 2.45 44.21
N VAL A 112 -0.98 1.43 43.35
CA VAL A 112 -0.44 1.55 41.97
C VAL A 112 -1.26 2.57 41.17
N ARG A 113 -2.59 2.48 41.22
CA ARG A 113 -3.49 3.40 40.51
C ARG A 113 -3.27 4.84 40.95
N ARG A 114 -3.26 5.10 42.26
CA ARG A 114 -3.04 6.44 42.81
C ARG A 114 -1.66 6.98 42.51
N ARG A 115 -0.62 6.14 42.52
CA ARG A 115 0.73 6.55 42.14
C ARG A 115 0.82 7.01 40.68
N LEU A 116 0.17 6.29 39.76
CA LEU A 116 0.11 6.67 38.35
C LEU A 116 -0.66 7.98 38.15
N LEU A 117 -1.80 8.16 38.84
CA LEU A 117 -2.56 9.41 38.80
C LEU A 117 -1.75 10.58 39.37
N ALA A 118 -1.10 10.38 40.51
CA ALA A 118 -0.25 11.37 41.15
C ALA A 118 0.91 11.81 40.23
N GLU A 119 1.54 10.86 39.53
CA GLU A 119 2.57 11.17 38.54
C GLU A 119 2.02 11.99 37.37
N HIS A 120 0.91 11.55 36.76
CA HIS A 120 0.35 12.22 35.57
C HIS A 120 -0.25 13.60 35.87
N LEU A 121 -0.67 13.84 37.11
CA LEU A 121 -1.34 15.08 37.54
C LEU A 121 -0.43 15.98 38.40
N SER A 122 0.87 15.67 38.48
CA SER A 122 1.86 16.41 39.29
C SER A 122 1.40 16.69 40.73
N THR A 123 0.96 15.63 41.41
CA THR A 123 0.48 15.73 42.80
C THR A 123 0.96 14.54 43.64
N SER A 124 0.47 14.40 44.88
CA SER A 124 0.83 13.29 45.78
C SER A 124 -0.28 12.23 45.86
N ILE A 125 0.08 11.02 46.27
CA ILE A 125 -0.86 9.90 46.44
C ILE A 125 -1.95 10.26 47.46
N GLU A 126 -1.60 11.01 48.51
CA GLU A 126 -2.51 11.45 49.58
C GLU A 126 -3.56 12.43 49.04
N VAL A 127 -3.16 13.37 48.18
CA VAL A 127 -4.08 14.33 47.55
C VAL A 127 -5.05 13.61 46.61
N VAL A 128 -4.56 12.62 45.86
CA VAL A 128 -5.42 11.76 45.02
C VAL A 128 -6.42 11.01 45.90
N ALA A 129 -5.97 10.33 46.95
CA ALA A 129 -6.84 9.57 47.86
C ALA A 129 -7.93 10.45 48.51
N GLN A 130 -7.58 11.63 49.01
CA GLN A 130 -8.53 12.58 49.60
C GLN A 130 -9.55 13.07 48.56
N THR A 131 -9.10 13.33 47.33
CA THR A 131 -9.98 13.80 46.26
C THR A 131 -10.94 12.70 45.83
N GLU A 132 -10.49 11.46 45.70
CA GLU A 132 -11.32 10.29 45.39
C GLU A 132 -12.40 10.05 46.43
N GLN A 133 -12.06 10.15 47.72
CA GLN A 133 -13.04 10.04 48.81
C GLN A 133 -14.11 11.12 48.72
N ARG A 134 -13.73 12.34 48.32
CA ARG A 134 -14.65 13.47 48.18
C ARG A 134 -15.55 13.37 46.95
N THR A 135 -15.02 12.91 45.81
CA THR A 135 -15.76 12.85 44.54
C THR A 135 -16.54 11.54 44.36
N GLY A 136 -16.01 10.43 44.89
CA GLY A 136 -16.54 9.09 44.64
C GLY A 136 -16.48 8.66 43.17
N SER A 137 -15.68 9.35 42.35
CA SER A 137 -15.59 9.17 40.89
C SER A 137 -14.16 9.33 40.43
N LEU A 138 -13.71 8.41 39.57
CA LEU A 138 -12.38 8.45 38.96
C LEU A 138 -12.25 9.66 38.02
N ILE A 139 -13.28 9.89 37.19
CA ILE A 139 -13.28 10.99 36.21
C ILE A 139 -13.29 12.34 36.93
N GLN A 140 -14.18 12.53 37.90
CA GLN A 140 -14.24 13.79 38.65
C GLN A 140 -12.98 14.04 39.48
N THR A 141 -12.31 12.97 39.95
CA THR A 141 -11.00 13.09 40.60
C THR A 141 -9.96 13.63 39.65
N ILE A 142 -9.85 13.05 38.45
CA ILE A 142 -8.93 13.54 37.42
C ILE A 142 -9.26 14.98 37.08
N ASP A 143 -10.52 15.29 36.75
CA ASP A 143 -10.94 16.64 36.36
C ASP A 143 -10.64 17.69 37.45
N ALA A 144 -10.76 17.34 38.75
CA ALA A 144 -10.45 18.25 39.86
C ALA A 144 -8.94 18.50 40.07
N LEU A 145 -8.10 17.55 39.69
CA LEU A 145 -6.65 17.59 39.89
C LEU A 145 -5.88 18.01 38.63
N ASN A 146 -6.51 17.90 37.45
CA ASN A 146 -5.90 18.20 36.16
C ASN A 146 -5.81 19.73 35.94
N ARG A 147 -4.61 20.30 36.18
CA ARG A 147 -4.39 21.77 36.21
C ARG A 147 -3.31 22.20 35.21
N PRO A 148 -3.58 22.19 33.89
CA PRO A 148 -2.57 22.46 32.85
C PRO A 148 -1.90 23.83 32.98
N GLN A 149 -2.57 24.82 33.55
CA GLN A 149 -2.05 26.18 33.71
C GLN A 149 -0.93 26.27 34.75
N VAL A 150 -0.87 25.36 35.72
CA VAL A 150 0.04 25.47 36.87
C VAL A 150 0.93 24.23 37.03
N ALA A 151 0.44 23.03 36.69
CA ALA A 151 1.15 21.77 36.85
C ALA A 151 2.25 21.54 35.80
N ASP A 152 3.29 20.78 36.16
CA ASP A 152 4.35 20.37 35.24
C ASP A 152 3.91 19.22 34.32
N ARG A 153 2.96 18.40 34.75
CA ARG A 153 2.36 17.30 33.99
C ARG A 153 0.84 17.37 34.11
N TRP A 154 0.16 17.02 33.03
CA TRP A 154 -1.30 16.97 33.01
C TRP A 154 -1.79 15.97 31.96
N LEU A 155 -3.09 15.66 32.00
CA LEU A 155 -3.75 14.79 31.04
C LEU A 155 -4.57 15.63 30.06
N GLU A 156 -4.12 15.74 28.81
CA GLU A 156 -4.80 16.51 27.78
C GLU A 156 -5.85 15.64 27.08
N PRO A 157 -7.09 16.13 26.87
CA PRO A 157 -8.11 15.40 26.11
C PRO A 157 -7.65 15.07 24.69
N LEU A 158 -7.73 13.80 24.32
CA LEU A 158 -7.35 13.36 22.98
C LEU A 158 -8.50 13.61 21.99
N VAL A 159 -8.37 14.67 21.19
CA VAL A 159 -9.28 14.96 20.07
C VAL A 159 -8.70 14.40 18.78
N ILE A 160 -9.33 13.38 18.22
CA ILE A 160 -8.90 12.82 16.93
C ILE A 160 -9.73 13.40 15.79
N THR A 161 -9.07 14.21 14.97
CA THR A 161 -9.61 14.68 13.69
C THR A 161 -9.14 13.74 12.57
N LEU A 162 -10.06 13.00 11.98
CA LEU A 162 -9.79 12.26 10.75
C LEU A 162 -10.09 13.14 9.55
N ASP A 163 -9.15 13.21 8.62
CA ASP A 163 -9.43 13.64 7.26
C ASP A 163 -10.36 12.60 6.61
N GLU A 164 -11.59 13.01 6.26
CA GLU A 164 -12.59 12.13 5.63
C GLU A 164 -12.06 11.42 4.37
N SER A 165 -11.09 12.04 3.69
CA SER A 165 -10.49 11.45 2.51
C SER A 165 -9.64 10.23 2.84
N LEU A 166 -8.96 10.20 4.00
CA LEU A 166 -8.19 9.06 4.51
C LEU A 166 -9.11 7.97 5.06
N GLU A 167 -10.18 8.34 5.75
CA GLU A 167 -11.15 7.39 6.31
C GLU A 167 -11.80 6.52 5.21
N ARG A 168 -12.03 7.04 4.00
CA ARG A 168 -12.54 6.24 2.86
C ARG A 168 -11.48 5.38 2.16
N GLN A 169 -10.19 5.57 2.48
CA GLN A 169 -9.08 4.86 1.84
C GLN A 169 -8.62 3.63 2.63
N VAL A 170 -8.93 3.55 3.91
CA VAL A 170 -8.49 2.47 4.80
C VAL A 170 -9.58 1.39 4.90
N PRO A 171 -9.26 0.11 4.62
CA PRO A 171 -10.18 -1.02 4.78
C PRO A 171 -10.77 -1.13 6.20
N ASP A 172 -11.77 -1.97 6.38
CA ASP A 172 -12.32 -2.25 7.71
C ASP A 172 -11.27 -2.85 8.66
N ALA A 173 -11.45 -2.60 9.97
CA ALA A 173 -10.49 -2.97 11.01
C ALA A 173 -10.08 -4.45 10.97
N ALA A 174 -11.01 -5.32 10.59
CA ALA A 174 -10.79 -6.76 10.46
C ALA A 174 -9.67 -7.12 9.46
N VAL A 175 -9.38 -6.27 8.47
CA VAL A 175 -8.36 -6.51 7.43
C VAL A 175 -6.96 -6.23 7.94
N ILE A 176 -6.82 -5.30 8.89
CA ILE A 176 -5.51 -4.80 9.34
C ILE A 176 -5.15 -5.35 10.72
N ASP A 177 -6.16 -5.69 11.53
CA ASP A 177 -5.99 -6.25 12.87
C ASP A 177 -6.97 -7.44 13.07
N PRO A 178 -6.68 -8.62 12.48
CA PRO A 178 -7.57 -9.78 12.57
C PRO A 178 -7.47 -10.49 13.92
N GLU A 179 -8.60 -10.95 14.48
CA GLU A 179 -8.69 -11.68 15.78
C GLU A 179 -7.97 -13.03 15.81
N ARG A 180 -7.65 -13.58 14.64
CA ARG A 180 -6.95 -14.86 14.47
C ARG A 180 -6.04 -14.80 13.25
N PRO A 181 -5.03 -15.68 13.13
CA PRO A 181 -4.29 -15.85 11.90
C PRO A 181 -5.26 -16.25 10.79
N LEU A 182 -5.51 -15.35 9.84
CA LEU A 182 -6.37 -15.62 8.70
C LEU A 182 -5.61 -16.51 7.71
N PRO A 183 -6.13 -17.68 7.33
CA PRO A 183 -5.50 -18.46 6.28
C PRO A 183 -5.55 -17.68 4.95
N PRO A 184 -4.64 -17.97 3.99
CA PRO A 184 -4.43 -17.13 2.81
C PRO A 184 -5.69 -16.86 1.98
N ASP A 185 -6.62 -17.82 1.98
CA ASP A 185 -7.94 -17.76 1.36
C ASP A 185 -8.90 -16.77 2.03
N GLU A 186 -8.95 -16.71 3.37
CA GLU A 186 -9.79 -15.74 4.10
C GLU A 186 -9.23 -14.31 4.00
N LEU A 187 -7.90 -14.14 3.92
CA LEU A 187 -7.28 -12.82 3.67
C LEU A 187 -7.73 -12.26 2.32
N ILE A 188 -7.74 -13.10 1.28
CA ILE A 188 -8.18 -12.72 -0.06
C ILE A 188 -9.65 -12.25 -0.04
N ASP A 189 -10.49 -12.92 0.73
CA ASP A 189 -11.91 -12.55 0.89
C ASP A 189 -12.11 -11.26 1.68
N LEU A 190 -11.22 -10.91 2.62
CA LEU A 190 -11.27 -9.63 3.34
C LEU A 190 -10.83 -8.43 2.48
N PHE A 191 -9.92 -8.63 1.52
CA PHE A 191 -9.48 -7.59 0.58
C PHE A 191 -10.42 -7.40 -0.63
N ILE A 192 -11.35 -8.33 -0.84
CA ILE A 192 -12.35 -8.29 -1.90
C ILE A 192 -13.70 -7.95 -1.24
N GLU A 193 -14.09 -6.68 -1.29
CA GLU A 193 -15.41 -6.21 -0.87
C GLU A 193 -16.52 -7.21 -1.29
N SER A 194 -17.33 -7.60 -0.30
CA SER A 194 -18.44 -8.55 -0.42
C SER A 194 -19.54 -8.12 -1.41
N GLU A 195 -19.43 -6.94 -2.03
CA GLU A 195 -20.29 -6.44 -3.10
C GLU A 195 -20.05 -7.08 -4.47
N TYR A 196 -19.00 -7.89 -4.65
CA TYR A 196 -18.73 -8.56 -5.93
C TYR A 196 -18.59 -10.09 -5.81
N ARG A 197 -19.58 -10.73 -5.17
CA ARG A 197 -19.89 -12.14 -5.48
C ARG A 197 -20.46 -12.24 -6.89
N ARG A 198 -19.63 -12.13 -7.93
CA ARG A 198 -20.03 -12.58 -9.27
C ARG A 198 -20.34 -14.08 -9.15
N PRO A 199 -21.50 -14.56 -9.64
CA PRO A 199 -21.90 -15.95 -9.46
C PRO A 199 -20.82 -16.89 -10.02
N LEU A 200 -20.62 -18.04 -9.36
CA LEU A 200 -19.57 -19.03 -9.66
C LEU A 200 -19.44 -19.31 -11.18
N GLY A 201 -20.56 -19.30 -11.90
CA GLY A 201 -20.63 -19.45 -13.35
C GLY A 201 -19.85 -18.41 -14.17
N LYS A 202 -19.78 -17.13 -13.75
CA LYS A 202 -19.02 -16.10 -14.49
C LYS A 202 -17.50 -16.20 -14.26
N ARG A 203 -17.07 -16.68 -13.09
CA ARG A 203 -15.65 -17.00 -12.81
C ARG A 203 -15.23 -18.28 -13.52
N ALA A 204 -16.07 -19.31 -13.47
CA ALA A 204 -15.87 -20.55 -14.21
C ALA A 204 -15.83 -20.31 -15.72
N LEU A 205 -16.71 -19.45 -16.27
CA LEU A 205 -16.66 -19.05 -17.67
C LEU A 205 -15.38 -18.28 -18.01
N GLY A 206 -14.94 -17.34 -17.17
CA GLY A 206 -13.68 -16.63 -17.38
C GLY A 206 -12.46 -17.56 -17.35
N MET A 207 -12.43 -18.51 -16.42
CA MET A 207 -11.39 -19.54 -16.32
C MET A 207 -11.45 -20.50 -17.51
N ALA A 208 -12.65 -20.91 -17.92
CA ALA A 208 -12.89 -21.78 -19.08
C ALA A 208 -12.51 -21.07 -20.39
N VAL A 209 -12.76 -19.77 -20.52
CA VAL A 209 -12.32 -18.97 -21.68
C VAL A 209 -10.80 -18.80 -21.68
N LEU A 210 -10.17 -18.61 -20.52
CA LEU A 210 -8.71 -18.56 -20.42
C LEU A 210 -8.08 -19.92 -20.77
N ILE A 211 -8.60 -21.01 -20.20
CA ILE A 211 -8.16 -22.38 -20.45
C ILE A 211 -8.41 -22.76 -21.92
N ALA A 212 -9.58 -22.44 -22.47
CA ALA A 212 -9.89 -22.65 -23.89
C ALA A 212 -9.03 -21.78 -24.79
N GLY A 213 -8.69 -20.55 -24.38
CA GLY A 213 -7.75 -19.68 -25.08
C GLY A 213 -6.33 -20.25 -25.08
N MET A 214 -5.86 -20.77 -23.95
CA MET A 214 -4.55 -21.44 -23.84
C MET A 214 -4.52 -22.77 -24.60
N LEU A 215 -5.59 -23.55 -24.54
CA LEU A 215 -5.76 -24.78 -25.34
C LEU A 215 -5.83 -24.46 -26.82
N ALA A 216 -6.58 -23.43 -27.23
CA ALA A 216 -6.61 -22.96 -28.61
C ALA A 216 -5.22 -22.49 -29.05
N LEU A 217 -4.48 -21.75 -28.22
CA LEU A 217 -3.11 -21.34 -28.53
C LEU A 217 -2.17 -22.55 -28.65
N ALA A 218 -2.31 -23.54 -27.77
CA ALA A 218 -1.53 -24.78 -27.78
C ALA A 218 -1.90 -25.71 -28.95
N LEU A 219 -3.17 -25.73 -29.35
CA LEU A 219 -3.67 -26.49 -30.50
C LEU A 219 -3.30 -25.80 -31.82
N ILE A 220 -3.42 -24.47 -31.89
CA ILE A 220 -2.89 -23.66 -32.99
C ILE A 220 -1.39 -23.91 -33.09
N TRP A 221 -0.66 -23.83 -31.98
CA TRP A 221 0.76 -24.18 -31.92
C TRP A 221 1.02 -25.61 -32.43
N ARG A 222 0.26 -26.61 -31.98
CA ARG A 222 0.43 -28.03 -32.33
C ARG A 222 0.10 -28.36 -33.78
N PHE A 223 -0.94 -27.76 -34.35
CA PHE A 223 -1.56 -28.17 -35.60
C PHE A 223 -1.41 -27.17 -36.75
N THR A 224 -0.92 -25.95 -36.50
CA THR A 224 -0.48 -25.05 -37.59
C THR A 224 1.04 -25.05 -37.74
N PRO A 225 1.58 -24.66 -38.90
CA PRO A 225 3.03 -24.59 -39.14
C PRO A 225 3.77 -23.54 -38.30
N LEU A 226 3.15 -22.92 -37.29
CA LEU A 226 3.78 -21.91 -36.43
C LEU A 226 5.07 -22.41 -35.76
N GLN A 227 5.18 -23.71 -35.47
CA GLN A 227 6.42 -24.34 -34.99
C GLN A 227 7.57 -24.26 -36.01
N GLN A 228 7.26 -24.24 -37.32
CA GLN A 228 8.24 -24.16 -38.42
C GLN A 228 8.77 -22.72 -38.59
N PHE A 229 8.03 -21.71 -38.14
CA PHE A 229 8.47 -20.31 -38.09
C PHE A 229 9.34 -20.00 -36.86
N LEU A 230 9.43 -20.92 -35.90
CA LEU A 230 10.28 -20.84 -34.70
C LEU A 230 11.48 -21.79 -34.73
N ASP A 231 11.78 -22.40 -35.89
CA ASP A 231 13.14 -22.86 -36.14
C ASP A 231 14.05 -21.62 -36.04
N PRO A 232 15.03 -21.56 -35.12
CA PRO A 232 15.91 -20.41 -34.96
C PRO A 232 16.50 -19.95 -36.29
N ARG A 233 16.76 -20.88 -37.23
CA ARG A 233 17.30 -20.57 -38.56
C ARG A 233 16.26 -19.95 -39.50
N ALA A 234 15.04 -20.49 -39.54
CA ALA A 234 13.96 -19.94 -40.35
C ALA A 234 13.48 -18.58 -39.83
N LEU A 235 13.39 -18.44 -38.50
CA LEU A 235 13.11 -17.17 -37.84
C LEU A 235 14.17 -16.13 -38.22
N LEU A 236 15.46 -16.46 -38.08
CA LEU A 236 16.56 -15.58 -38.48
C LEU A 236 16.46 -15.17 -39.97
N ALA A 237 16.13 -16.09 -40.88
CA ALA A 237 15.97 -15.79 -42.30
C ALA A 237 14.78 -14.83 -42.58
N HIS A 238 13.65 -15.03 -41.92
CA HIS A 238 12.49 -14.12 -42.02
C HIS A 238 12.78 -12.75 -41.39
N LEU A 239 13.54 -12.70 -40.29
CA LEU A 239 13.97 -11.45 -39.67
C LEU A 239 14.99 -10.70 -40.53
N HIS A 240 15.90 -11.42 -41.21
CA HIS A 240 16.87 -10.82 -42.14
C HIS A 240 16.20 -10.24 -43.39
N THR A 241 15.21 -10.94 -43.96
CA THR A 241 14.43 -10.42 -45.10
C THR A 241 13.62 -9.20 -44.69
N LEU A 242 12.87 -9.24 -43.58
CA LEU A 242 12.15 -8.08 -43.06
C LEU A 242 13.07 -6.89 -42.74
N ARG A 243 14.30 -7.13 -42.27
CA ARG A 243 15.28 -6.06 -42.02
C ARG A 243 15.84 -5.45 -43.32
N ALA A 244 16.04 -6.28 -44.35
CA ALA A 244 16.65 -5.87 -45.62
C ALA A 244 15.69 -5.07 -46.51
N GLU A 245 14.39 -5.30 -46.36
CA GLU A 245 13.34 -4.58 -47.08
C GLU A 245 13.18 -3.13 -46.58
N SER A 246 13.11 -2.16 -47.49
CA SER A 246 13.02 -0.73 -47.13
C SER A 246 11.74 -0.36 -46.37
N TRP A 247 10.67 -1.15 -46.51
CA TRP A 247 9.40 -0.96 -45.79
C TRP A 247 9.34 -1.68 -44.43
N GLY A 248 10.30 -2.56 -44.14
CA GLY A 248 10.32 -3.39 -42.94
C GLY A 248 10.22 -2.62 -41.62
N PRO A 249 11.03 -1.55 -41.41
CA PRO A 249 10.92 -0.71 -40.22
C PRO A 249 9.53 -0.07 -40.05
N LEU A 250 8.89 0.35 -41.14
CA LEU A 250 7.58 1.00 -41.11
C LEU A 250 6.46 -0.01 -40.78
N ALA A 251 6.51 -1.20 -41.37
CA ALA A 251 5.57 -2.27 -41.03
C ALA A 251 5.73 -2.75 -39.58
N ALA A 252 6.98 -2.89 -39.11
CA ALA A 252 7.24 -3.24 -37.72
C ALA A 252 6.73 -2.16 -36.75
N PHE A 253 6.90 -0.88 -37.09
CA PHE A 253 6.32 0.23 -36.34
C PHE A 253 4.79 0.17 -36.29
N GLY A 254 4.13 -0.01 -37.44
CA GLY A 254 2.67 -0.12 -37.51
C GLY A 254 2.14 -1.29 -36.67
N LEU A 255 2.77 -2.46 -36.81
CA LEU A 255 2.43 -3.66 -36.04
C LEU A 255 2.65 -3.45 -34.54
N PHE A 256 3.77 -2.82 -34.14
CA PHE A 256 4.06 -2.50 -32.75
C PHE A 256 2.94 -1.66 -32.13
N VAL A 257 2.51 -0.60 -32.83
CA VAL A 257 1.47 0.32 -32.36
C VAL A 257 0.12 -0.41 -32.24
N VAL A 258 -0.29 -1.14 -33.27
CA VAL A 258 -1.56 -1.89 -33.29
C VAL A 258 -1.59 -2.93 -32.17
N ALA A 259 -0.54 -3.74 -32.05
CA ALA A 259 -0.44 -4.77 -31.02
C ALA A 259 -0.46 -4.16 -29.60
N SER A 260 0.27 -3.06 -29.38
CA SER A 260 0.30 -2.36 -28.09
C SER A 260 -1.07 -1.78 -27.71
N VAL A 261 -1.79 -1.18 -28.66
CA VAL A 261 -3.15 -0.66 -28.44
C VAL A 261 -4.15 -1.79 -28.20
N ALA A 262 -3.99 -2.92 -28.88
CA ALA A 262 -4.79 -4.14 -28.67
C ALA A 262 -4.55 -4.82 -27.30
N GLY A 263 -3.62 -4.31 -26.50
CA GLY A 263 -3.35 -4.80 -25.15
C GLY A 263 -2.23 -5.84 -25.06
N MET A 264 -1.50 -6.08 -26.16
CA MET A 264 -0.33 -6.95 -26.13
C MET A 264 0.73 -6.38 -25.18
N PRO A 265 1.41 -7.21 -24.35
CA PRO A 265 2.50 -6.73 -23.51
C PRO A 265 3.59 -6.06 -24.36
N ILE A 266 4.05 -4.89 -23.91
CA ILE A 266 5.04 -4.08 -24.65
C ILE A 266 6.43 -4.71 -24.66
N THR A 267 6.82 -5.41 -23.59
CA THR A 267 8.14 -6.04 -23.43
C THR A 267 8.55 -6.96 -24.60
N PRO A 268 7.75 -7.96 -25.02
CA PRO A 268 8.12 -8.80 -26.15
C PRO A 268 8.25 -8.01 -27.46
N LEU A 269 7.44 -6.96 -27.66
CA LEU A 269 7.52 -6.12 -28.85
C LEU A 269 8.84 -5.33 -28.88
N VAL A 270 9.27 -4.78 -27.74
CA VAL A 270 10.56 -4.06 -27.58
C VAL A 270 11.75 -4.99 -27.81
N ILE A 271 11.70 -6.22 -27.29
CA ILE A 271 12.73 -7.24 -27.53
C ILE A 271 12.78 -7.58 -29.02
N ALA A 272 11.63 -7.84 -29.64
CA ALA A 272 11.55 -8.17 -31.06
C ALA A 272 12.17 -7.09 -31.93
N THR A 273 11.85 -5.80 -31.71
CA THR A 273 12.44 -4.73 -32.53
C THR A 273 13.96 -4.60 -32.34
N GLY A 274 14.48 -4.80 -31.12
CA GLY A 274 15.92 -4.81 -30.84
C GLY A 274 16.66 -5.98 -31.51
N LEU A 275 16.05 -7.17 -31.52
CA LEU A 275 16.58 -8.35 -32.21
C LEU A 275 16.58 -8.18 -33.75
N ILE A 276 15.52 -7.61 -34.31
CA ILE A 276 15.32 -7.50 -35.77
C ILE A 276 16.13 -6.36 -36.36
N PHE A 277 15.99 -5.15 -35.80
CA PHE A 277 16.53 -3.93 -36.39
C PHE A 277 17.81 -3.43 -35.70
N GLY A 278 18.27 -4.11 -34.65
CA GLY A 278 19.45 -3.73 -33.86
C GLY A 278 19.13 -2.64 -32.84
N ALA A 279 20.15 -2.22 -32.08
CA ALA A 279 19.96 -1.34 -30.93
C ALA A 279 19.30 0.00 -31.27
N TRP A 280 19.87 0.78 -32.19
CA TRP A 280 19.41 2.15 -32.48
C TRP A 280 18.07 2.20 -33.22
N THR A 281 17.96 1.47 -34.34
CA THR A 281 16.73 1.43 -35.13
C THR A 281 15.61 0.72 -34.36
N GLY A 282 15.92 -0.39 -33.67
CA GLY A 282 14.97 -1.08 -32.82
C GLY A 282 14.47 -0.23 -31.65
N PHE A 283 15.36 0.58 -31.05
CA PHE A 283 15.00 1.58 -30.05
C PHE A 283 14.08 2.65 -30.63
N GLY A 284 14.40 3.22 -31.80
CA GLY A 284 13.56 4.23 -32.45
C GLY A 284 12.15 3.73 -32.72
N ILE A 285 12.02 2.54 -33.32
CA ILE A 285 10.72 1.90 -33.60
C ILE A 285 9.96 1.66 -32.29
N ALA A 286 10.59 1.04 -31.30
CA ALA A 286 9.94 0.71 -30.03
C ALA A 286 9.53 1.95 -29.23
N PHE A 287 10.42 2.94 -29.12
CA PHE A 287 10.18 4.12 -28.29
C PHE A 287 9.10 5.02 -28.90
N ILE A 288 9.21 5.34 -30.19
CA ILE A 288 8.21 6.17 -30.88
C ILE A 288 6.89 5.39 -30.98
N GLY A 289 6.94 4.09 -31.26
CA GLY A 289 5.76 3.23 -31.33
C GLY A 289 5.04 3.14 -29.98
N ALA A 290 5.77 3.02 -28.88
CA ALA A 290 5.23 3.02 -27.53
C ALA A 290 4.60 4.35 -27.16
N VAL A 291 5.25 5.47 -27.48
CA VAL A 291 4.69 6.80 -27.24
C VAL A 291 3.41 7.01 -28.04
N LEU A 292 3.39 6.63 -29.33
CA LEU A 292 2.20 6.74 -30.16
C LEU A 292 1.06 5.83 -29.66
N ALA A 293 1.35 4.58 -29.30
CA ALA A 293 0.37 3.67 -28.71
C ALA A 293 -0.17 4.20 -27.37
N ALA A 294 0.68 4.85 -26.56
CA ALA A 294 0.26 5.51 -25.33
C ALA A 294 -0.69 6.68 -25.59
N VAL A 295 -0.39 7.52 -26.59
CA VAL A 295 -1.24 8.62 -27.01
C VAL A 295 -2.59 8.11 -27.54
N LEU A 296 -2.59 7.09 -28.40
CA LEU A 296 -3.82 6.50 -28.91
C LEU A 296 -4.67 5.89 -27.79
N GLY A 297 -4.06 5.13 -26.87
CA GLY A 297 -4.74 4.60 -25.70
C GLY A 297 -5.31 5.69 -24.78
N PHE A 298 -4.60 6.81 -24.64
CA PHE A 298 -5.09 7.98 -23.91
C PHE A 298 -6.32 8.59 -24.60
N VAL A 299 -6.26 8.81 -25.91
CA VAL A 299 -7.41 9.35 -26.67
C VAL A 299 -8.61 8.39 -26.59
N ILE A 300 -8.40 7.08 -26.72
CA ILE A 300 -9.48 6.08 -26.55
C ILE A 300 -10.08 6.18 -25.14
N GLY A 301 -9.24 6.29 -24.10
CA GLY A 301 -9.71 6.48 -22.73
C GLY A 301 -10.52 7.77 -22.53
N GLN A 302 -10.10 8.85 -23.18
CA GLN A 302 -10.78 10.14 -23.15
C GLN A 302 -12.16 10.06 -23.83
N LEU A 303 -12.27 9.33 -24.95
CA LEU A 303 -13.52 9.10 -25.67
C LEU A 303 -14.48 8.20 -24.88
N LEU A 304 -13.98 7.17 -24.20
CA LEU A 304 -14.81 6.27 -23.38
C LEU A 304 -15.37 6.94 -22.11
N GLY A 305 -14.63 7.92 -21.58
CA GLY A 305 -15.02 8.70 -20.41
C GLY A 305 -14.92 7.95 -19.07
N ALA A 306 -14.92 8.71 -17.98
CA ALA A 306 -14.71 8.19 -16.62
C ALA A 306 -15.79 7.19 -16.16
N GLY A 307 -17.03 7.34 -16.64
CA GLY A 307 -18.16 6.48 -16.26
C GLY A 307 -18.06 5.06 -16.84
N THR A 308 -17.73 4.93 -18.12
CA THR A 308 -17.55 3.64 -18.80
C THR A 308 -16.33 2.91 -18.28
N MET A 309 -15.24 3.65 -18.04
CA MET A 309 -13.99 3.08 -17.51
C MET A 309 -14.19 2.51 -16.10
N ARG A 310 -14.95 3.21 -15.23
CA ARG A 310 -15.34 2.70 -13.90
C ARG A 310 -16.12 1.38 -13.96
N ARG A 311 -16.98 1.19 -14.97
CA ARG A 311 -17.75 -0.05 -15.18
C ARG A 311 -16.89 -1.20 -15.72
N LEU A 312 -15.86 -0.90 -16.54
CA LEU A 312 -15.03 -1.93 -17.17
C LEU A 312 -13.92 -2.50 -16.28
N ALA A 313 -13.23 -1.68 -15.46
CA ALA A 313 -12.04 -2.15 -14.72
C ALA A 313 -12.00 -1.93 -13.18
N GLY A 314 -13.12 -1.53 -12.57
CA GLY A 314 -13.37 -1.69 -11.12
C GLY A 314 -12.56 -0.79 -10.15
N SER A 315 -12.43 -1.18 -8.88
CA SER A 315 -11.85 -0.37 -7.78
C SER A 315 -10.34 -0.08 -7.89
N LYS A 316 -9.59 -0.90 -8.64
CA LYS A 316 -8.14 -0.68 -8.91
C LYS A 316 -7.87 0.61 -9.69
N LEU A 317 -8.84 1.02 -10.50
CA LEU A 317 -8.83 2.21 -11.37
C LEU A 317 -8.91 3.51 -10.56
N ASP A 318 -9.70 3.53 -9.50
CA ASP A 318 -9.85 4.68 -8.62
C ASP A 318 -8.52 4.99 -7.90
N ARG A 319 -7.72 3.96 -7.57
CA ARG A 319 -6.36 4.13 -7.02
C ARG A 319 -5.38 4.72 -8.04
N ILE A 320 -5.41 4.24 -9.29
CA ILE A 320 -4.53 4.73 -10.37
C ILE A 320 -4.93 6.15 -10.77
N SER A 321 -6.24 6.41 -10.94
CA SER A 321 -6.80 7.72 -11.26
C SER A 321 -6.49 8.76 -10.18
N ARG A 322 -6.57 8.41 -8.89
CA ARG A 322 -6.22 9.31 -7.79
C ARG A 322 -4.72 9.63 -7.74
N ARG A 323 -3.85 8.66 -8.05
CA ARG A 323 -2.40 8.89 -8.16
C ARG A 323 -2.11 9.86 -9.32
N LEU A 324 -2.74 9.65 -10.49
CA LEU A 324 -2.56 10.50 -11.67
C LEU A 324 -2.98 11.96 -11.43
N ALA A 325 -3.94 12.21 -10.54
CA ALA A 325 -4.47 13.55 -10.27
C ALA A 325 -3.57 14.46 -9.40
N ARG A 326 -2.62 13.93 -8.61
CA ARG A 326 -1.87 14.72 -7.60
C ARG A 326 -0.59 15.39 -8.13
N LYS A 327 0.15 14.72 -9.05
CA LYS A 327 1.37 15.24 -9.71
C LYS A 327 1.50 14.62 -11.11
N GLY A 328 0.80 15.18 -12.11
CA GLY A 328 0.55 14.52 -13.40
C GLY A 328 1.78 13.88 -14.07
N ILE A 329 2.82 14.66 -14.36
CA ILE A 329 4.05 14.20 -15.03
C ILE A 329 4.78 13.14 -14.22
N LEU A 330 5.11 13.45 -12.96
CA LEU A 330 5.90 12.57 -12.10
C LEU A 330 5.16 11.24 -11.83
N THR A 331 3.83 11.28 -11.73
CA THR A 331 3.04 10.06 -11.55
C THR A 331 3.10 9.17 -12.78
N VAL A 332 2.89 9.73 -13.98
CA VAL A 332 2.97 8.96 -15.22
C VAL A 332 4.37 8.37 -15.38
N PHE A 333 5.41 9.18 -15.16
CA PHE A 333 6.79 8.72 -15.16
C PHE A 333 7.02 7.52 -14.23
N SER A 334 6.63 7.63 -12.96
CA SER A 334 6.78 6.53 -12.00
C SER A 334 5.99 5.28 -12.37
N LEU A 335 4.78 5.43 -12.93
CA LEU A 335 3.97 4.31 -13.41
C LEU A 335 4.56 3.61 -14.65
N ARG A 336 5.43 4.27 -15.42
CA ARG A 336 6.17 3.63 -16.53
C ARG A 336 7.40 2.89 -16.04
N LEU A 337 8.08 3.40 -15.02
CA LEU A 337 9.26 2.74 -14.45
C LEU A 337 8.90 1.51 -13.61
N LEU A 338 7.78 1.56 -12.90
CA LEU A 338 7.35 0.47 -12.03
C LEU A 338 6.26 -0.36 -12.72
N PRO A 339 6.40 -1.70 -12.84
CA PRO A 339 5.45 -2.57 -13.52
C PRO A 339 4.19 -2.83 -12.67
N ILE A 340 3.49 -1.77 -12.29
CA ILE A 340 2.35 -1.81 -11.35
C ILE A 340 1.05 -2.22 -12.07
N ALA A 341 0.93 -1.91 -13.36
CA ALA A 341 -0.25 -2.21 -14.16
C ALA A 341 0.09 -2.42 -15.64
N PRO A 342 -0.76 -3.12 -16.41
CA PRO A 342 -0.57 -3.30 -17.85
C PRO A 342 -0.52 -1.96 -18.60
N PHE A 343 0.35 -1.89 -19.62
CA PHE A 343 0.59 -0.68 -20.42
C PHE A 343 -0.69 -0.06 -20.99
N ALA A 344 -1.51 -0.86 -21.66
CA ALA A 344 -2.77 -0.41 -22.28
C ALA A 344 -3.76 0.12 -21.23
N LEU A 345 -3.83 -0.51 -20.06
CA LEU A 345 -4.69 -0.08 -18.97
C LEU A 345 -4.30 1.32 -18.48
N ILE A 346 -3.01 1.56 -18.22
CA ILE A 346 -2.51 2.87 -17.77
C ILE A 346 -2.92 3.98 -18.75
N ASN A 347 -2.81 3.72 -20.06
CA ASN A 347 -3.14 4.69 -21.10
C ASN A 347 -4.64 5.04 -21.08
N LEU A 348 -5.50 4.02 -21.06
CA LEU A 348 -6.96 4.20 -21.00
C LEU A 348 -7.39 4.93 -19.73
N VAL A 349 -6.84 4.53 -18.57
CA VAL A 349 -7.12 5.18 -17.28
C VAL A 349 -6.70 6.64 -17.30
N ALA A 350 -5.50 6.92 -17.80
CA ALA A 350 -4.98 8.28 -17.88
C ALA A 350 -5.87 9.15 -18.77
N GLY A 351 -6.30 8.63 -19.92
CA GLY A 351 -7.24 9.29 -20.84
C GLY A 351 -8.61 9.56 -20.24
N ALA A 352 -9.17 8.60 -19.51
CA ALA A 352 -10.46 8.73 -18.84
C ALA A 352 -10.41 9.62 -17.59
N SER A 353 -9.22 10.05 -17.16
CA SER A 353 -9.00 10.88 -15.96
C SER A 353 -8.87 12.37 -16.31
N ARG A 354 -8.85 13.23 -15.29
CA ARG A 354 -8.66 14.69 -15.44
C ARG A 354 -7.19 15.10 -15.73
N LEU A 355 -6.36 14.18 -16.23
CA LEU A 355 -4.95 14.44 -16.48
C LEU A 355 -4.79 15.27 -17.77
N LYS A 356 -3.92 16.29 -17.73
CA LYS A 356 -3.60 17.08 -18.93
C LYS A 356 -2.80 16.24 -19.92
N PHE A 357 -3.16 16.28 -21.20
CA PHE A 357 -2.44 15.55 -22.27
C PHE A 357 -0.93 15.83 -22.27
N ARG A 358 -0.52 17.09 -22.05
CA ARG A 358 0.90 17.47 -21.98
C ARG A 358 1.63 16.75 -20.85
N ASP A 359 1.00 16.64 -19.68
CA ASP A 359 1.60 15.98 -18.52
C ASP A 359 1.75 14.48 -18.78
N PHE A 360 0.75 13.87 -19.42
CA PHE A 360 0.80 12.47 -19.85
C PHE A 360 1.90 12.20 -20.87
N LEU A 361 2.02 13.06 -21.88
CA LEU A 361 3.00 12.90 -22.95
C LEU A 361 4.43 13.05 -22.42
N ILE A 362 4.71 14.10 -21.65
CA ILE A 362 6.04 14.34 -21.07
C ILE A 362 6.42 13.21 -20.11
N GLY A 363 5.48 12.82 -19.22
CA GLY A 363 5.70 11.72 -18.28
C GLY A 363 5.92 10.38 -18.98
N SER A 364 5.22 10.12 -20.09
CA SER A 364 5.39 8.89 -20.89
C SER A 364 6.72 8.90 -21.67
N LEU A 365 7.09 10.02 -22.28
CA LEU A 365 8.39 10.18 -22.96
C LEU A 365 9.54 9.90 -22.00
N ALA A 366 9.57 10.59 -20.85
CA ALA A 366 10.61 10.41 -19.85
C ALA A 366 10.60 9.01 -19.23
N GLY A 367 9.41 8.44 -18.99
CA GLY A 367 9.26 7.17 -18.27
C GLY A 367 9.53 5.94 -19.14
N LEU A 368 9.21 5.99 -20.44
CA LEU A 368 9.45 4.88 -21.37
C LEU A 368 10.89 4.82 -21.86
N PHE A 369 11.61 5.95 -21.89
CA PHE A 369 12.94 6.03 -22.47
C PHE A 369 13.95 5.05 -21.84
N PRO A 370 14.16 5.03 -20.50
CA PRO A 370 15.24 4.24 -19.90
C PRO A 370 15.02 2.74 -20.09
N GLY A 371 13.80 2.26 -19.82
CA GLY A 371 13.46 0.83 -19.94
C GLY A 371 13.49 0.35 -21.39
N THR A 372 12.98 1.17 -22.34
CA THR A 372 12.99 0.82 -23.76
C THR A 372 14.43 0.76 -24.26
N PHE A 373 15.23 1.80 -24.00
CA PHE A 373 16.63 1.88 -24.39
C PHE A 373 17.41 0.67 -23.90
N ALA A 374 17.36 0.42 -22.60
CA ALA A 374 18.13 -0.65 -21.98
C ALA A 374 17.73 -2.03 -22.52
N LEU A 375 16.42 -2.28 -22.72
CA LEU A 375 15.93 -3.57 -23.24
C LEU A 375 16.26 -3.78 -24.73
N THR A 376 16.18 -2.74 -25.57
CA THR A 376 16.58 -2.84 -26.99
C THR A 376 18.08 -3.05 -27.17
N PHE A 377 18.92 -2.40 -26.37
CA PHE A 377 20.37 -2.60 -26.43
C PHE A 377 20.75 -3.97 -25.87
N PHE A 378 20.12 -4.41 -24.78
CA PHE A 378 20.37 -5.72 -24.20
C PHE A 378 19.96 -6.84 -25.15
N SER A 379 18.78 -6.75 -25.76
CA SER A 379 18.31 -7.75 -26.72
C SER A 379 19.20 -7.83 -27.97
N HIS A 380 19.64 -6.69 -28.50
CA HIS A 380 20.62 -6.66 -29.58
C HIS A 380 21.94 -7.32 -29.16
N GLN A 381 22.49 -6.95 -27.99
CA GLN A 381 23.75 -7.51 -27.49
C GLN A 381 23.66 -9.02 -27.23
N LEU A 382 22.52 -9.50 -26.72
CA LEU A 382 22.26 -10.91 -26.52
C LEU A 382 22.34 -11.67 -27.85
N LEU A 383 21.71 -11.15 -28.91
CA LEU A 383 21.74 -11.75 -30.24
C LEU A 383 23.15 -11.74 -30.85
N GLU A 384 23.89 -10.64 -30.71
CA GLU A 384 25.28 -10.55 -31.16
C GLU A 384 26.19 -11.54 -30.44
N THR A 385 26.04 -11.72 -29.13
CA THR A 385 26.80 -12.73 -28.37
C THR A 385 26.47 -14.16 -28.82
N ILE A 386 25.21 -14.45 -29.16
CA ILE A 386 24.79 -15.77 -29.68
C ILE A 386 25.38 -16.01 -31.08
N ARG A 387 25.39 -15.00 -31.95
CA ARG A 387 25.89 -15.11 -33.34
C ARG A 387 27.42 -15.12 -33.41
N HIS A 388 28.06 -14.29 -32.60
CA HIS A 388 29.49 -14.04 -32.59
C HIS A 388 30.01 -14.06 -31.14
N PRO A 389 30.14 -15.26 -30.53
CA PRO A 389 30.64 -15.39 -29.18
C PRO A 389 32.11 -14.96 -29.13
N SER A 390 32.38 -13.85 -28.44
CA SER A 390 33.72 -13.31 -28.22
C SER A 390 33.86 -12.84 -26.78
N LEU A 391 35.08 -12.64 -26.31
CA LEU A 391 35.33 -12.07 -24.97
C LEU A 391 34.74 -10.66 -24.85
N ALA A 392 34.78 -9.87 -25.92
CA ALA A 392 34.22 -8.52 -25.95
C ALA A 392 32.68 -8.54 -25.88
N THR A 393 32.01 -9.36 -26.70
CA THR A 393 30.54 -9.43 -26.74
C THR A 393 29.96 -10.04 -25.46
N THR A 394 30.61 -11.08 -24.96
CA THR A 394 30.25 -11.71 -23.67
C THR A 394 30.51 -10.78 -22.50
N GLY A 395 31.67 -10.10 -22.47
CA GLY A 395 32.02 -9.14 -21.42
C GLY A 395 31.04 -7.96 -21.37
N LEU A 396 30.67 -7.41 -22.52
CA LEU A 396 29.68 -6.33 -22.61
C LEU A 396 28.28 -6.79 -22.17
N LEU A 397 27.85 -8.00 -22.55
CA LEU A 397 26.57 -8.57 -22.12
C LEU A 397 26.52 -8.75 -20.59
N LEU A 398 27.59 -9.29 -20.00
CA LEU A 398 27.71 -9.46 -18.54
C LEU A 398 27.75 -8.12 -17.81
N LEU A 399 28.45 -7.12 -18.37
CA LEU A 399 28.46 -5.77 -17.83
C LEU A 399 27.05 -5.17 -17.81
N MET A 400 26.33 -5.25 -18.93
CA MET A 400 24.95 -4.76 -19.03
C MET A 400 24.03 -5.48 -18.03
N ALA A 401 24.12 -6.81 -17.95
CA ALA A 401 23.36 -7.60 -16.99
C ALA A 401 23.68 -7.19 -15.53
N GLY A 402 24.96 -7.00 -15.21
CA GLY A 402 25.42 -6.53 -13.91
C GLY A 402 24.88 -5.14 -13.56
N VAL A 403 24.89 -4.21 -14.51
CA VAL A 403 24.29 -2.86 -14.33
C VAL A 403 22.79 -2.95 -14.08
N PHE A 404 22.05 -3.81 -14.81
CA PHE A 404 20.62 -4.03 -14.56
C PHE A 404 20.35 -4.57 -13.15
N VAL A 405 21.13 -5.56 -12.71
CA VAL A 405 21.02 -6.13 -11.36
C VAL A 405 21.36 -5.08 -10.30
N ALA A 406 22.41 -4.29 -10.50
CA ALA A 406 22.81 -3.23 -9.57
C ALA A 406 21.75 -2.12 -9.47
N ILE A 407 21.15 -1.70 -10.59
CA ILE A 407 20.04 -0.74 -10.60
C ILE A 407 18.83 -1.33 -9.88
N GLY A 408 18.44 -2.57 -10.18
CA GLY A 408 17.30 -3.23 -9.52
C GLY A 408 17.50 -3.40 -8.02
N TRP A 409 18.71 -3.78 -7.60
CA TRP A 409 19.09 -3.91 -6.20
C TRP A 409 19.14 -2.54 -5.50
N GLY A 410 19.75 -1.53 -6.12
CA GLY A 410 19.79 -0.16 -5.60
C GLY A 410 18.39 0.45 -5.45
N LEU A 411 17.50 0.23 -6.42
CA LEU A 411 16.10 0.67 -6.31
C LEU A 411 15.38 -0.02 -5.14
N SER A 412 15.59 -1.33 -4.99
CA SER A 412 15.01 -2.12 -3.89
C SER A 412 15.56 -1.68 -2.53
N TYR A 413 16.85 -1.39 -2.45
CA TYR A 413 17.53 -0.89 -1.25
C TYR A 413 17.06 0.50 -0.85
N LEU A 414 16.93 1.43 -1.81
CA LEU A 414 16.40 2.78 -1.56
C LEU A 414 14.94 2.77 -1.14
N LEU A 415 14.13 1.86 -1.71
CA LEU A 415 12.75 1.64 -1.28
C LEU A 415 12.69 1.08 0.16
N ALA A 416 13.62 0.18 0.52
CA ALA A 416 13.75 -0.34 1.89
C ALA A 416 14.21 0.74 2.89
N GLN A 417 15.18 1.59 2.52
CA GLN A 417 15.67 2.69 3.37
C GLN A 417 14.64 3.80 3.56
N ARG A 418 13.86 4.16 2.52
CA ARG A 418 12.75 5.12 2.70
C ARG A 418 11.69 4.61 3.66
N ASN A 419 11.45 3.30 3.70
CA ASN A 419 10.55 2.71 4.68
C ASN A 419 11.13 2.83 6.10
N GLN A 420 12.45 2.73 6.27
CA GLN A 420 13.13 2.89 7.57
C GLN A 420 13.22 4.37 8.01
N ALA A 421 13.65 5.29 7.14
CA ALA A 421 13.78 6.72 7.44
C ALA A 421 12.44 7.46 7.59
N SER A 422 11.32 6.84 7.20
CA SER A 422 9.97 7.34 7.49
C SER A 422 9.37 6.78 8.79
N GLY A 423 10.14 5.94 9.49
CA GLY A 423 9.85 5.34 10.80
C GLY A 423 10.84 5.76 11.92
N SER A 424 11.72 6.74 11.65
CA SER A 424 12.48 7.53 12.63
C SER A 424 12.00 8.97 12.59
#